data_AF-A0A6J0VKK2-F1
#
_entry.id   AF-A0A6J0VKK2-F1
#
_cell.length_a   1.000
_cell.length_b   1.000
_cell.length_c   1.000
_cell.angle_alpha   90.00
_cell.angle_beta   90.00
_cell.angle_gamma   90.00
#
_symmetry.space_group_name_H-M   'P 1'
#
loop_
_entity.id
_entity.type
_entity.pdbx_description
1 polymer ?
#
loop_
_entity_poly.entity_id
_entity_poly.type
_entity_poly.pdbx_seq_one_letter_code
_entity_poly.pdbx_strand_id
1 'polypeptide(L)'
;MEPTRDYPLFGGAFSATLPPGAIDVSDLRPVPDNQEVFCHRVTDQSLIIELLELQAHVQGEEAARYHFEDVGGVQEARAVQVETVQPLVLENLALRGCCQEAWLLSGQQQVAKYVALHQALLRLPQYQTDLLLTFNQPPPENRSSLGPENLSILPWSLGDFEQLVTSLTLHDPNIFGPQ
;
A
#
# COMPACT_ATOMS: atom_id res chain seq x y z
N MET A 1 19.02 -10.54 -11.87
CA MET A 1 17.60 -10.28 -12.20
C MET A 1 16.80 -11.34 -11.51
N GLU A 2 16.42 -11.08 -10.26
CA GLU A 2 15.42 -11.90 -9.58
C GLU A 2 14.09 -11.66 -10.30
N PRO A 3 13.34 -12.71 -10.66
CA PRO A 3 12.07 -12.54 -11.36
C PRO A 3 11.12 -11.79 -10.43
N THR A 4 10.54 -10.71 -10.94
CA THR A 4 9.35 -10.07 -10.36
C THR A 4 8.29 -11.16 -10.19
N ARG A 5 8.16 -11.69 -8.98
CA ARG A 5 7.17 -12.70 -8.63
C ARG A 5 5.84 -11.97 -8.42
N ASP A 6 4.90 -12.21 -9.31
CA ASP A 6 3.49 -11.98 -9.04
C ASP A 6 3.10 -12.75 -7.77
N TYR A 7 2.67 -12.01 -6.76
CA TYR A 7 2.16 -12.56 -5.51
C TYR A 7 0.64 -12.60 -5.61
N PRO A 8 0.01 -13.77 -5.44
CA PRO A 8 -1.45 -13.89 -5.44
C PRO A 8 -1.99 -13.24 -4.16
N LEU A 9 -2.75 -12.17 -4.36
CA LEU A 9 -3.43 -11.41 -3.33
C LEU A 9 -4.89 -11.88 -3.23
N PHE A 10 -5.46 -11.85 -2.02
CA PHE A 10 -6.84 -12.24 -1.71
C PHE A 10 -7.24 -13.62 -2.27
N GLY A 11 -6.48 -14.66 -1.92
CA GLY A 11 -6.74 -16.02 -2.41
C GLY A 11 -6.51 -16.21 -3.92
N GLY A 12 -5.83 -15.27 -4.58
CA GLY A 12 -5.55 -15.29 -6.02
C GLY A 12 -6.53 -14.47 -6.87
N ALA A 13 -7.45 -13.73 -6.25
CA ALA A 13 -8.32 -12.81 -6.97
C ALA A 13 -7.54 -11.64 -7.58
N PHE A 14 -6.50 -11.20 -6.87
CA PHE A 14 -5.57 -10.19 -7.34
C PHE A 14 -4.16 -10.77 -7.47
N SER A 15 -3.31 -10.09 -8.24
CA SER A 15 -1.88 -10.38 -8.28
C SER A 15 -1.10 -9.08 -8.35
N ALA A 16 -0.05 -8.98 -7.54
CA ALA A 16 0.81 -7.80 -7.52
C ALA A 16 2.27 -8.22 -7.38
N THR A 17 3.17 -7.42 -7.93
CA THR A 17 4.60 -7.61 -7.73
C THR A 17 5.00 -6.99 -6.40
N LEU A 18 5.25 -7.85 -5.41
CA LEU A 18 5.79 -7.42 -4.14
C LEU A 18 7.31 -7.23 -4.24
N PRO A 19 7.86 -6.23 -3.54
CA PRO A 19 9.31 -6.08 -3.47
C PRO A 19 9.97 -7.25 -2.74
N PRO A 20 11.25 -7.52 -3.00
CA PRO A 20 11.97 -8.62 -2.36
C PRO A 20 12.01 -8.44 -0.84
N GLY A 21 11.89 -9.54 -0.11
CA GLY A 21 11.90 -9.54 1.35
C GLY A 21 10.56 -9.18 2.02
N ALA A 22 9.47 -9.08 1.25
CA ALA A 22 8.11 -8.95 1.80
C ALA A 22 7.70 -10.23 2.52
N ILE A 23 7.38 -10.10 3.80
CA ILE A 23 6.90 -11.20 4.64
C ILE A 23 5.43 -10.93 4.95
N ASP A 24 4.56 -11.82 4.50
CA ASP A 24 3.16 -11.83 4.91
C ASP A 24 3.06 -12.04 6.43
N VAL A 25 2.32 -11.16 7.12
CA VAL A 25 2.07 -11.28 8.56
C VAL A 25 0.68 -11.82 8.88
N SER A 26 -0.08 -12.25 7.88
CA SER A 26 -1.39 -12.87 8.02
C SER A 26 -1.31 -14.19 8.80
N ASP A 27 -0.14 -14.86 8.79
CA ASP A 27 0.15 -16.02 9.64
C ASP A 27 0.44 -15.64 11.11
N LEU A 28 0.94 -14.43 11.35
CA LEU A 28 1.34 -13.94 12.68
C LEU A 28 0.18 -13.30 13.45
N ARG A 29 -0.74 -12.66 12.73
CA ARG A 29 -1.92 -11.99 13.31
C ARG A 29 -3.13 -12.28 12.43
N PRO A 30 -4.33 -12.40 13.00
CA PRO A 30 -5.55 -12.45 12.21
C PRO A 30 -5.69 -11.12 11.47
N VAL A 31 -5.54 -11.17 10.14
CA VAL A 31 -5.84 -10.07 9.23
C VAL A 31 -7.18 -10.42 8.55
N PRO A 32 -8.10 -9.46 8.41
CA PRO A 32 -9.34 -9.67 7.66
C PRO A 32 -9.09 -10.18 6.24
N ASP A 33 -10.00 -10.97 5.67
CA ASP A 33 -9.89 -11.43 4.27
C ASP A 33 -9.87 -10.29 3.24
N ASN A 34 -10.30 -9.09 3.61
CA ASN A 34 -10.26 -7.88 2.77
C ASN A 34 -9.00 -7.03 3.01
N GLN A 35 -8.05 -7.49 3.82
CA GLN A 35 -6.78 -6.82 4.08
C GLN A 35 -5.61 -7.81 3.95
N GLU A 36 -4.49 -7.33 3.41
CA GLU A 36 -3.21 -8.05 3.39
C GLU A 36 -2.13 -7.16 3.97
N VAL A 37 -1.33 -7.73 4.86
CA VAL A 37 -0.27 -6.99 5.54
C VAL A 37 1.05 -7.70 5.31
N PHE A 38 2.00 -6.97 4.75
CA PHE A 38 3.36 -7.40 4.50
C PHE A 38 4.32 -6.55 5.31
N CYS A 39 5.28 -7.17 5.97
CA CYS A 39 6.32 -6.48 6.71
C CYS A 39 7.70 -6.82 6.14
N HIS A 40 8.61 -5.85 6.21
CA HIS A 40 10.00 -6.05 5.83
C HIS A 40 10.83 -6.45 7.05
N ARG A 41 11.55 -7.57 6.93
CA ARG A 41 12.29 -8.16 8.06
C ARG A 41 13.41 -7.26 8.62
N VAL A 42 13.99 -6.41 7.77
CA VAL A 42 15.24 -5.69 8.07
C VAL A 42 15.01 -4.23 8.43
N THR A 43 14.04 -3.59 7.78
CA THR A 43 13.84 -2.13 7.83
C THR A 43 12.56 -1.73 8.56
N ASP A 44 11.85 -2.71 9.13
CA ASP A 44 10.60 -2.48 9.89
C ASP A 44 9.51 -1.75 9.06
N GLN A 45 9.64 -1.80 7.74
CA GLN A 45 8.67 -1.24 6.82
C GLN A 45 7.44 -2.14 6.75
N SER A 46 6.25 -1.56 6.60
CA SER A 46 5.04 -2.34 6.39
C SER A 46 4.27 -1.84 5.18
N LEU A 47 3.84 -2.77 4.35
CA LEU A 47 2.90 -2.58 3.25
C LEU A 47 1.57 -3.19 3.67
N ILE A 48 0.50 -2.42 3.59
CA ILE A 48 -0.85 -2.83 3.89
C ILE A 48 -1.65 -2.62 2.61
N ILE A 49 -2.43 -3.60 2.20
CA ILE A 49 -3.30 -3.54 1.05
C ILE A 49 -4.69 -3.87 1.55
N GLU A 50 -5.65 -2.98 1.37
CA GLU A 50 -7.00 -3.15 1.88
C GLU A 50 -8.05 -2.87 0.79
N LEU A 51 -9.07 -3.70 0.76
CA LEU A 51 -10.28 -3.54 -0.02
C LEU A 51 -11.34 -2.85 0.86
N LEU A 52 -11.72 -1.65 0.47
CA LEU A 52 -12.72 -0.80 1.13
C LEU A 52 -13.96 -0.64 0.25
N GLU A 53 -15.11 -0.40 0.85
CA GLU A 53 -16.30 -0.02 0.09
C GLU A 53 -16.12 1.36 -0.56
N LEU A 54 -16.55 1.51 -1.82
CA LEU A 54 -16.44 2.76 -2.55
C LEU A 54 -17.20 3.88 -1.83
N GLN A 55 -16.47 4.88 -1.34
CA GLN A 55 -17.07 6.04 -0.72
C GLN A 55 -17.49 7.05 -1.78
N ALA A 56 -18.75 6.98 -2.22
CA ALA A 56 -19.34 7.91 -3.20
C ALA A 56 -19.38 9.37 -2.73
N HIS A 57 -19.19 9.63 -1.44
CA HIS A 57 -19.20 10.98 -0.84
C HIS A 57 -17.87 11.73 -0.97
N VAL A 58 -16.76 11.04 -1.24
CA VAL A 58 -15.44 11.66 -1.43
C VAL A 58 -14.94 11.33 -2.83
N GLN A 59 -14.32 12.30 -3.53
CA GLN A 59 -13.86 12.14 -4.92
C GLN A 59 -12.43 12.62 -5.08
N GLY A 60 -11.66 11.98 -5.95
CA GLY A 60 -10.35 12.48 -6.32
C GLY A 60 -9.34 12.50 -5.17
N GLU A 61 -8.62 13.61 -5.12
CA GLU A 61 -7.70 14.02 -4.05
C GLU A 61 -8.37 14.02 -2.67
N GLU A 62 -9.65 14.42 -2.57
CA GLU A 62 -10.35 14.47 -1.28
C GLU A 62 -10.52 13.09 -0.67
N ALA A 63 -10.73 12.06 -1.50
CA ALA A 63 -10.82 10.69 -1.03
C ALA A 63 -9.47 10.21 -0.48
N ALA A 64 -8.38 10.42 -1.24
CA ALA A 64 -7.04 10.06 -0.79
C ALA A 64 -6.67 10.77 0.52
N ARG A 65 -7.00 12.06 0.63
CA ARG A 65 -6.77 12.84 1.84
C ARG A 65 -7.62 12.36 3.01
N TYR A 66 -8.90 12.06 2.78
CA TYR A 66 -9.80 11.54 3.79
C TYR A 66 -9.30 10.22 4.37
N HIS A 67 -8.91 9.26 3.52
CA HIS A 67 -8.33 7.98 3.96
C HIS A 67 -6.99 8.18 4.69
N PHE A 68 -6.17 9.14 4.28
CA PHE A 68 -4.91 9.43 4.96
C PHE A 68 -5.12 10.03 6.36
N GLU A 69 -6.08 10.96 6.49
CA GLU A 69 -6.46 11.53 7.80
C GLU A 69 -7.08 10.46 8.71
N ASP A 70 -7.91 9.57 8.17
CA ASP A 70 -8.50 8.44 8.90
C ASP A 70 -7.42 7.49 9.45
N VAL A 71 -6.49 7.05 8.59
CA VAL A 71 -5.36 6.19 8.99
C VAL A 71 -4.48 6.88 10.03
N GLY A 72 -4.25 8.19 9.92
CA GLY A 72 -3.53 8.95 10.94
C GLY A 72 -4.25 9.05 12.27
N GLY A 73 -5.59 9.18 12.24
CA GLY A 73 -6.43 9.16 13.42
C GLY A 73 -6.40 7.80 14.12
N VAL A 74 -6.47 6.71 13.37
CA VAL A 74 -6.41 5.33 13.88
C VAL A 74 -5.04 5.01 14.48
N GLN A 75 -3.95 5.51 13.89
CA GLN A 75 -2.60 5.32 14.41
C GLN A 75 -2.24 6.24 15.59
N GLU A 76 -3.20 7.01 16.13
CA GLU A 76 -2.99 8.01 17.19
C GLU A 76 -1.82 8.96 16.86
N ALA A 77 -1.65 9.30 15.57
CA ALA A 77 -0.61 10.21 15.15
C ALA A 77 -0.86 11.60 15.77
N ARG A 78 0.12 12.13 16.50
CA ARG A 78 0.09 13.47 17.10
C ARG A 78 0.10 14.56 16.04
N ALA A 79 0.77 14.30 14.92
CA ALA A 79 0.80 15.20 13.77
C ALA A 79 0.78 14.37 12.50
N VAL A 80 0.00 14.82 11.52
CA VAL A 80 -0.09 14.23 10.20
C VAL A 80 0.21 15.35 9.20
N GLN A 81 1.25 15.18 8.40
CA GLN A 81 1.66 16.14 7.39
C GLN A 81 1.58 15.48 6.03
N VAL A 82 0.68 15.94 5.18
CA VAL A 82 0.64 15.55 3.77
C VAL A 82 1.75 16.32 3.06
N GLU A 83 2.71 15.62 2.46
CA GLU A 83 3.79 16.24 1.70
C GLU A 83 3.39 16.44 0.24
N THR A 84 2.75 15.44 -0.37
CA THR A 84 2.40 15.45 -1.78
C THR A 84 1.15 14.63 -2.02
N VAL A 85 0.26 15.12 -2.88
CA VAL A 85 -0.82 14.33 -3.47
C VAL A 85 -0.71 14.46 -4.97
N GLN A 86 -0.71 13.33 -5.67
CA GLN A 86 -0.60 13.31 -7.11
C GLN A 86 -1.54 12.24 -7.70
N PRO A 87 -2.27 12.56 -8.78
CA PRO A 87 -3.06 11.57 -9.47
C PRO A 87 -2.14 10.56 -10.17
N LEU A 88 -2.45 9.28 -10.07
CA LEU A 88 -1.77 8.23 -10.82
C LEU A 88 -2.40 8.10 -12.20
N VAL A 89 -1.56 7.96 -13.23
CA VAL A 89 -2.03 7.75 -14.60
C VAL A 89 -2.56 6.31 -14.71
N LEU A 90 -3.85 6.18 -15.01
CA LEU A 90 -4.52 4.88 -15.17
C LEU A 90 -3.87 3.99 -16.24
N GLU A 91 -3.24 4.57 -17.26
CA GLU A 91 -2.49 3.83 -18.28
C GLU A 91 -1.27 3.08 -17.71
N ASN A 92 -0.71 3.54 -16.58
CA ASN A 92 0.36 2.82 -15.88
C ASN A 92 -0.17 1.70 -14.99
N LEU A 93 -1.47 1.66 -14.70
CA LEU A 93 -2.07 0.61 -13.89
C LEU A 93 -2.40 -0.59 -14.76
N ALA A 94 -2.00 -1.78 -14.33
CA ALA A 94 -2.45 -3.00 -14.99
C ALA A 94 -3.97 -3.21 -14.85
N LEU A 95 -4.61 -2.56 -13.87
CA LEU A 95 -6.07 -2.44 -13.69
C LEU A 95 -6.78 -1.45 -14.64
N ARG A 96 -6.14 -0.94 -15.70
CA ARG A 96 -6.69 0.08 -16.61
C ARG A 96 -8.12 -0.17 -17.15
N GLY A 97 -8.61 -1.41 -17.10
CA GLY A 97 -9.98 -1.77 -17.53
C GLY A 97 -11.06 -1.63 -16.45
N CYS A 98 -10.66 -1.59 -15.17
CA CYS A 98 -11.58 -1.63 -14.01
C CYS A 98 -11.40 -0.43 -13.07
N CYS A 99 -10.18 0.12 -13.00
CA CYS A 99 -9.88 1.32 -12.24
C CYS A 99 -10.33 2.53 -13.05
N GLN A 100 -11.06 3.46 -12.42
CA GLN A 100 -11.49 4.71 -13.07
C GLN A 100 -10.69 5.92 -12.60
N GLU A 101 -10.12 5.83 -11.40
CA GLU A 101 -9.35 6.91 -10.80
C GLU A 101 -8.30 6.33 -9.83
N ALA A 102 -7.10 6.92 -9.78
CA ALA A 102 -6.08 6.52 -8.82
C ALA A 102 -5.27 7.72 -8.34
N TRP A 103 -4.87 7.68 -7.07
CA TRP A 103 -4.16 8.76 -6.39
C TRP A 103 -3.06 8.20 -5.52
N LEU A 104 -1.92 8.87 -5.52
CA LEU A 104 -0.82 8.64 -4.61
C LEU A 104 -0.72 9.84 -3.68
N LEU A 105 -0.73 9.57 -2.39
CA LEU A 105 -0.55 10.54 -1.33
C LEU A 105 0.67 10.14 -0.52
N SER A 106 1.65 11.03 -0.44
CA SER A 106 2.84 10.85 0.38
C SER A 106 2.80 11.85 1.53
N GLY A 107 3.07 11.39 2.74
CA GLY A 107 3.12 12.25 3.89
C GLY A 107 3.96 11.67 5.02
N GLN A 108 3.95 12.36 6.15
CA GLN A 108 4.68 11.97 7.34
C GLN A 108 3.73 12.02 8.54
N GLN A 109 3.80 11.00 9.38
CA GLN A 109 3.01 10.89 10.59
C GLN A 109 3.93 10.84 11.80
N GLN A 110 3.60 11.64 12.81
CA GLN A 110 4.32 11.69 14.08
C GLN A 110 3.53 10.92 15.13
N VAL A 111 3.79 9.62 15.25
CA VAL A 111 3.20 8.79 16.32
C VAL A 111 4.12 8.85 17.54
N ALA A 112 5.26 8.13 17.48
CA ALA A 112 6.36 8.22 18.44
C ALA A 112 7.63 8.84 17.83
N LYS A 113 7.85 8.61 16.53
CA LYS A 113 8.89 9.21 15.67
C LYS A 113 8.21 9.67 14.38
N TYR A 114 8.89 10.47 13.56
CA TYR A 114 8.42 10.84 12.23
C TYR A 114 8.55 9.63 11.30
N VAL A 115 7.42 9.03 10.92
CA VAL A 115 7.33 7.90 9.98
C VAL A 115 6.80 8.45 8.66
N ALA A 116 7.46 8.15 7.55
CA ALA A 116 6.95 8.47 6.23
C ALA A 116 5.87 7.47 5.86
N LEU A 117 4.69 7.94 5.51
CA LEU A 117 3.54 7.13 5.12
C LEU A 117 3.16 7.49 3.69
N HIS A 118 3.12 6.49 2.82
CA HIS A 118 2.68 6.64 1.44
C HIS A 118 1.40 5.84 1.25
N GLN A 119 0.34 6.50 0.84
CA GLN A 119 -0.93 5.88 0.50
C GLN A 119 -1.16 5.92 -1.00
N ALA A 120 -1.67 4.83 -1.56
CA ALA A 120 -2.20 4.80 -2.90
C ALA A 120 -3.66 4.37 -2.84
N LEU A 121 -4.55 5.19 -3.40
CA LEU A 121 -5.96 4.91 -3.51
C LEU A 121 -6.27 4.60 -4.97
N LEU A 122 -6.81 3.42 -5.25
CA LEU A 122 -7.31 3.02 -6.58
C LEU A 122 -8.81 2.81 -6.49
N ARG A 123 -9.57 3.53 -7.30
CA ARG A 123 -11.03 3.50 -7.24
C ARG A 123 -11.56 2.61 -8.34
N LEU A 124 -12.30 1.58 -7.95
CA LEU A 124 -12.97 0.63 -8.85
C LEU A 124 -14.49 0.79 -8.74
N PRO A 125 -15.06 1.86 -9.30
CA PRO A 125 -16.50 2.11 -9.20
C PRO A 125 -17.33 1.03 -9.90
N GLN A 126 -16.74 0.29 -10.84
CA GLN A 126 -17.37 -0.88 -11.48
C GLN A 126 -17.77 -1.97 -10.48
N TYR A 127 -17.02 -2.09 -9.38
CA TYR A 127 -17.25 -3.07 -8.31
C TYR A 127 -17.70 -2.42 -7.00
N GLN A 128 -17.94 -1.09 -7.00
CA GLN A 128 -18.16 -0.31 -5.79
C GLN A 128 -17.11 -0.58 -4.69
N THR A 129 -15.85 -0.68 -5.10
CA THR A 129 -14.71 -0.91 -4.19
C THR A 129 -13.61 0.11 -4.40
N ASP A 130 -13.02 0.57 -3.31
CA ASP A 130 -11.80 1.37 -3.25
C ASP A 130 -10.65 0.46 -2.75
N LEU A 131 -9.53 0.41 -3.46
CA LEU A 131 -8.32 -0.27 -3.03
C LEU A 131 -7.39 0.74 -2.37
N LEU A 132 -7.11 0.56 -1.08
CA LEU A 132 -6.20 1.41 -0.34
C LEU A 132 -4.92 0.65 -0.03
N LEU A 133 -3.81 1.12 -0.58
CA LEU A 133 -2.49 0.64 -0.22
C LEU A 133 -1.84 1.65 0.71
N THR A 134 -1.32 1.18 1.84
CA THR A 134 -0.59 2.00 2.81
C THR A 134 0.80 1.44 3.00
N PHE A 135 1.80 2.28 2.77
CA PHE A 135 3.21 1.96 2.94
C PHE A 135 3.79 2.80 4.07
N ASN A 136 4.06 2.15 5.20
CA ASN A 136 4.76 2.76 6.32
C ASN A 136 6.26 2.54 6.16
N GLN A 137 6.97 3.64 6.05
CA GLN A 137 8.42 3.72 6.02
C GLN A 137 8.91 4.45 7.27
N PRO A 138 9.31 3.70 8.33
CA PRO A 138 9.95 4.32 9.48
C PRO A 138 11.21 5.07 9.02
N PRO A 139 11.58 6.15 9.74
CA PRO A 139 12.76 6.90 9.38
C PRO A 139 13.97 5.97 9.47
N PRO A 140 14.98 6.12 8.61
CA PRO A 140 16.22 5.36 8.74
C PRO A 140 16.79 5.67 10.12
N GLU A 141 16.57 4.77 11.07
CA GLU A 141 17.23 4.86 12.35
C GLU A 141 18.71 4.81 12.02
N ASN A 142 19.48 5.82 12.46
CA ASN A 142 20.90 5.96 12.15
C ASN A 142 21.62 4.71 12.68
N ARG A 143 21.65 3.64 11.88
CA ARG A 143 22.24 2.36 12.24
C ARG A 143 23.74 2.48 12.05
N SER A 144 24.37 3.32 12.88
CA SER A 144 25.82 3.36 13.08
C SER A 144 26.36 2.09 13.75
N SER A 145 25.68 0.94 13.64
CA SER A 145 26.06 -0.29 14.35
C SER A 145 25.75 -1.60 13.61
N LEU A 146 25.30 -1.57 12.35
CA LEU A 146 25.28 -2.79 11.53
C LEU A 146 26.54 -2.81 10.66
N GLY A 147 27.42 -3.76 10.96
CA GLY A 147 28.61 -4.03 10.17
C GLY A 147 28.29 -4.34 8.70
N PRO A 148 29.31 -4.31 7.82
CA PRO A 148 29.17 -4.37 6.36
C PRO A 148 28.64 -5.71 5.78
N GLU A 149 28.08 -6.60 6.61
CA GLU A 149 27.77 -8.00 6.23
C GLU A 149 26.28 -8.28 5.97
N ASN A 150 25.38 -7.29 5.98
CA ASN A 150 23.95 -7.50 5.68
C ASN A 150 23.43 -6.59 4.56
N LEU A 151 24.25 -6.35 3.54
CA LEU A 151 23.94 -5.52 2.36
C LEU A 151 23.04 -6.19 1.31
N SER A 152 22.43 -7.34 1.61
CA SER A 152 21.71 -8.12 0.60
C SER A 152 20.25 -7.70 0.37
N ILE A 153 19.66 -6.88 1.24
CA ILE A 153 18.25 -6.48 1.12
C ILE A 153 18.15 -4.97 1.27
N LEU A 154 17.98 -4.29 0.14
CA LEU A 154 17.75 -2.84 0.08
C LEU A 154 16.40 -2.51 0.74
N PRO A 155 16.28 -1.36 1.43
CA PRO A 155 14.96 -0.88 1.85
C PRO A 155 14.09 -0.65 0.62
N TRP A 156 12.82 -1.04 0.71
CA TRP A 156 11.80 -0.62 -0.25
C TRP A 156 11.80 0.89 -0.39
N SER A 157 11.83 1.34 -1.64
CA SER A 157 11.75 2.74 -2.00
C SER A 157 10.35 3.08 -2.47
N LEU A 158 10.04 4.37 -2.60
CA LEU A 158 8.79 4.81 -3.21
C LEU A 158 8.57 4.19 -4.60
N GLY A 159 9.65 4.01 -5.37
CA GLY A 159 9.57 3.34 -6.67
C GLY A 159 9.10 1.88 -6.60
N ASP A 160 9.46 1.14 -5.55
CA ASP A 160 8.95 -0.23 -5.33
C ASP A 160 7.45 -0.21 -5.00
N PHE A 161 7.02 0.76 -4.20
CA PHE A 161 5.60 0.96 -3.89
C PHE A 161 4.81 1.33 -5.14
N GLU A 162 5.27 2.28 -5.94
CA GLU A 162 4.66 2.63 -7.23
C GLU A 162 4.61 1.44 -8.18
N GLN A 163 5.68 0.61 -8.21
CA GLN A 163 5.74 -0.59 -9.03
C GLN A 163 4.76 -1.67 -8.56
N LEU A 164 4.55 -1.81 -7.25
CA LEU A 164 3.53 -2.68 -6.67
C LEU A 164 2.14 -2.21 -7.07
N VAL A 165 1.83 -0.92 -6.88
CA VAL A 165 0.53 -0.29 -7.19
C VAL A 165 0.20 -0.44 -8.68
N THR A 166 1.17 -0.21 -9.55
CA THR A 166 1.02 -0.29 -11.02
C THR A 166 0.95 -1.72 -11.54
N SER A 167 1.65 -2.66 -10.89
CA SER A 167 1.60 -4.09 -11.24
C SER A 167 0.37 -4.82 -10.72
N LEU A 168 -0.44 -4.18 -9.87
CA LEU A 168 -1.63 -4.79 -9.32
C LEU A 168 -2.61 -5.12 -10.45
N THR A 169 -3.02 -6.38 -10.53
CA THR A 169 -3.88 -6.95 -11.57
C THR A 169 -5.04 -7.68 -10.91
N LEU A 170 -6.24 -7.47 -11.43
CA LEU A 170 -7.43 -8.20 -11.04
C LEU A 170 -7.58 -9.39 -11.99
N HIS A 171 -7.48 -10.59 -11.44
CA HIS A 171 -7.68 -11.84 -12.17
C HIS A 171 -9.09 -12.37 -11.99
N ASP A 172 -9.60 -12.30 -10.76
CA ASP A 172 -10.90 -12.86 -10.43
C ASP A 172 -11.82 -11.81 -9.79
N PRO A 173 -12.81 -11.28 -10.54
CA PRO A 173 -13.75 -10.30 -10.01
C PRO A 173 -14.79 -10.91 -9.07
N ASN A 174 -14.82 -12.23 -8.84
CA ASN A 174 -15.78 -12.83 -7.92
C ASN A 174 -15.52 -12.43 -6.46
N ILE A 175 -14.35 -11.88 -6.14
CA ILE A 175 -14.07 -11.29 -4.82
C ILE A 175 -15.03 -10.16 -4.45
N PHE A 176 -15.61 -9.48 -5.44
CA PHE A 176 -16.58 -8.40 -5.24
C PHE A 176 -18.04 -8.86 -5.32
N GLY A 177 -18.28 -10.13 -5.67
CA GLY A 177 -19.63 -10.69 -5.77
C GLY A 177 -20.16 -11.18 -4.41
N PRO A 178 -21.48 -11.34 -4.24
CA PRO A 178 -22.03 -11.96 -3.05
C PRO A 178 -21.58 -13.42 -2.99
N GLN A 179 -20.83 -13.79 -1.96
CA GLN A 179 -20.56 -15.20 -1.61
C GLN A 179 -21.84 -15.93 -1.20
#